data_AF-A0A3D3EYZ0-F1
#
_entry.id   AF-A0A3D3EYZ0-F1
#
_cell.length_a   1.000
_cell.length_b   1.000
_cell.length_c   1.000
_cell.angle_alpha   90.00
_cell.angle_beta   90.00
_cell.angle_gamma   90.00
#
_symmetry.space_group_name_H-M   'P 1'
#
loop_
_entity.id
_entity.type
_entity.pdbx_description
1 polymer ?
#
loop_
_entity_poly.entity_id
_entity_poly.type
_entity_poly.pdbx_seq_one_letter_code
_entity_poly.pdbx_strand_id
1 'polypeptide(L)'
;MINPKILQSLNGSGGQMRAGDTIKLGQFNAGTTIAWFMVSNGFVPGYPPRVNTTAPVYYSDPHLNPEPNEDLRKHSVMVFDEVSQTFVVGFEDLPRLDESDDDFNDVVFMLTVNPLSAVDMGITPPIDIPQDSDHDGISDLFDDYPHDSDLAFNNYTFGPDAWGTLAFEDLWPDRGDYDFNDMIVDYNYNQITQIGNRVKKVEMNYKLRAIGARKANGFAVQTPFASSN
;
A
#
# COMPACT_ATOMS: atom_id res chain seq x y z
N MET A 1 15.40 18.91 12.52
CA MET A 1 15.82 19.74 11.36
C MET A 1 15.38 19.04 10.10
N ILE A 2 14.75 19.74 9.16
CA ILE A 2 14.30 19.17 7.89
C ILE A 2 15.02 19.90 6.75
N ASN A 3 15.69 19.13 5.90
CA ASN A 3 16.42 19.60 4.74
C ASN A 3 15.88 18.88 3.48
N PRO A 4 14.95 19.49 2.74
CA PRO A 4 14.61 19.04 1.40
C PRO A 4 15.83 19.15 0.46
N LYS A 5 16.09 18.07 -0.27
CA LYS A 5 16.87 18.08 -1.50
C LYS A 5 15.88 18.02 -2.65
N ILE A 6 15.83 19.04 -3.48
CA ILE A 6 14.90 19.06 -4.60
C ILE A 6 15.56 18.35 -5.78
N LEU A 7 14.82 17.47 -6.45
CA LEU A 7 15.25 16.79 -7.67
C LEU A 7 14.27 17.12 -8.80
N GLN A 8 14.11 18.39 -9.21
CA GLN A 8 13.60 18.79 -10.55
C GLN A 8 13.54 20.33 -10.72
N SER A 9 13.50 20.95 -11.91
CA SER A 9 13.62 20.45 -13.30
C SER A 9 15.09 20.43 -13.75
N LEU A 10 15.45 19.52 -14.65
CA LEU A 10 16.79 19.52 -15.28
C LEU A 10 17.13 20.89 -15.88
N ASN A 11 18.40 21.29 -15.74
CA ASN A 11 18.99 22.40 -16.48
C ASN A 11 18.74 22.19 -18.00
N GLY A 12 17.90 23.04 -18.60
CA GLY A 12 17.49 22.92 -20.01
C GLY A 12 15.98 22.79 -20.24
N SER A 13 15.17 22.47 -19.20
CA SER A 13 13.71 22.29 -19.30
C SER A 13 12.90 23.45 -18.69
N GLY A 14 13.49 24.65 -18.61
CA GLY A 14 12.81 25.86 -18.10
C GLY A 14 13.24 26.30 -16.69
N GLY A 15 13.89 25.44 -15.89
CA GLY A 15 14.46 25.76 -14.58
C GLY A 15 16.00 25.92 -14.56
N GLN A 16 16.53 26.44 -13.45
CA GLN A 16 17.99 26.56 -13.18
C GLN A 16 18.48 25.57 -12.11
N MET A 17 17.58 24.79 -11.51
CA MET A 17 17.91 23.85 -10.45
C MET A 17 18.71 22.67 -10.99
N ARG A 18 19.61 22.15 -10.16
CA ARG A 18 20.41 20.97 -10.45
C ARG A 18 20.09 19.89 -9.43
N ALA A 19 20.17 18.64 -9.86
CA ALA A 19 20.06 17.52 -8.94
C ALA A 19 21.08 17.69 -7.79
N GLY A 20 20.58 17.63 -6.55
CA GLY A 20 21.40 17.84 -5.36
C GLY A 20 21.35 19.27 -4.79
N ASP A 21 20.65 20.20 -5.43
CA ASP A 21 20.35 21.49 -4.80
C ASP A 21 19.46 21.27 -3.56
N THR A 22 19.81 21.94 -2.46
CA THR A 22 19.13 21.75 -1.16
C THR A 22 18.69 23.08 -0.57
N ILE A 23 17.57 23.04 0.14
CA ILE A 23 17.07 24.17 0.93
C ILE A 23 16.90 23.69 2.36
N LYS A 24 17.34 24.49 3.34
CA LYS A 24 17.11 24.19 4.76
C LYS A 24 15.80 24.84 5.20
N LEU A 25 14.82 24.03 5.60
CA LEU A 25 13.53 24.55 6.10
C LEU A 25 13.59 24.95 7.57
N GLY A 26 14.52 24.38 8.33
CA GLY A 26 14.78 24.77 9.71
C GLY A 26 14.43 23.69 10.74
N GLN A 27 14.06 24.15 11.93
CA GLN A 27 13.69 23.32 13.08
C GLN A 27 12.22 23.56 13.40
N PHE A 28 11.52 22.48 13.73
CA PHE A 28 10.10 22.50 14.05
C PHE A 28 9.90 21.85 15.41
N ASN A 29 8.89 22.32 16.15
CA ASN A 29 8.51 21.74 17.43
C ASN A 29 7.78 20.41 17.21
N ALA A 30 7.80 19.53 18.22
CA ALA A 30 6.98 18.31 18.21
C ALA A 30 5.50 18.63 17.96
N GLY A 31 4.82 17.76 17.20
CA GLY A 31 3.43 17.97 16.77
C GLY A 31 3.26 18.92 15.60
N THR A 32 4.34 19.31 14.91
CA THR A 32 4.25 20.09 13.66
C THR A 32 4.07 19.16 12.46
N THR A 33 3.00 19.37 11.70
CA THR A 33 2.80 18.73 10.40
C THR A 33 3.32 19.64 9.28
N ILE A 34 4.06 19.06 8.33
CA ILE A 34 4.50 19.73 7.11
C ILE A 34 3.81 19.07 5.94
N ALA A 35 3.07 19.87 5.17
CA ALA A 35 2.46 19.48 3.92
C ALA A 35 3.15 20.20 2.76
N TRP A 36 3.02 19.63 1.57
CA TRP A 36 3.58 20.15 0.35
C TRP A 36 2.46 20.54 -0.60
N PHE A 37 2.77 21.47 -1.49
CA PHE A 37 1.93 21.76 -2.64
C PHE A 37 2.80 22.03 -3.85
N MET A 38 2.24 21.79 -5.02
CA MET A 38 2.84 22.07 -6.30
C MET A 38 1.90 22.98 -7.08
N VAL A 39 2.47 23.96 -7.77
CA VAL A 39 1.74 24.84 -8.69
C VAL A 39 2.13 24.42 -10.10
N SER A 40 1.21 23.80 -10.83
CA SER A 40 1.46 23.33 -12.20
C SER A 40 1.82 24.52 -13.08
N ASN A 41 2.89 24.43 -13.87
CA ASN A 41 3.39 25.56 -14.67
C ASN A 41 3.59 26.87 -13.85
N GLY A 42 3.88 26.75 -12.55
CA GLY A 42 3.97 27.88 -11.63
C GLY A 42 5.17 28.79 -11.87
N PHE A 43 6.26 28.28 -12.43
CA PHE A 43 7.44 29.06 -12.80
C PHE A 43 7.44 29.40 -14.29
N VAL A 44 7.42 30.69 -14.62
CA VAL A 44 7.48 31.17 -16.00
C VAL A 44 8.89 31.73 -16.27
N PRO A 45 9.71 31.05 -17.10
CA PRO A 45 11.04 31.53 -17.43
C PRO A 45 10.99 32.85 -18.20
N GLY A 46 11.95 33.74 -17.99
CA GLY A 46 12.01 35.05 -18.64
C GLY A 46 12.95 36.03 -17.96
N TYR A 47 13.00 37.27 -18.45
CA TYR A 47 13.76 38.37 -17.83
C TYR A 47 12.87 39.61 -17.64
N PRO A 48 12.34 39.87 -16.43
CA PRO A 48 12.50 39.07 -15.21
C PRO A 48 11.66 37.78 -15.23
N PRO A 49 12.05 36.73 -14.48
CA PRO A 49 11.21 35.55 -14.28
C PRO A 49 9.94 35.92 -13.52
N ARG A 50 8.88 35.13 -13.71
CA ARG A 50 7.58 35.36 -13.05
C ARG A 50 7.05 34.08 -12.43
N VAL A 51 6.21 34.23 -11.42
CA VAL A 51 5.45 33.14 -10.82
C VAL A 51 3.99 33.28 -11.25
N ASN A 52 3.41 32.21 -11.76
CA ASN A 52 1.99 32.12 -12.05
C ASN A 52 1.25 31.68 -10.78
N THR A 53 0.55 32.61 -10.15
CA THR A 53 -0.20 32.36 -8.90
C THR A 53 -1.66 31.97 -9.13
N THR A 54 -2.08 31.84 -10.39
CA THR A 54 -3.46 31.47 -10.76
C THR A 54 -3.54 30.09 -11.42
N ALA A 55 -2.40 29.43 -11.59
CA ALA A 55 -2.37 28.07 -12.11
C ALA A 55 -2.95 27.06 -11.09
N PRO A 56 -3.34 25.86 -11.55
CA PRO A 56 -3.75 24.78 -10.66
C PRO A 56 -2.72 24.51 -9.56
N VAL A 57 -3.24 24.20 -8.38
CA VAL A 57 -2.43 23.87 -7.21
C VAL A 57 -2.88 22.52 -6.68
N TYR A 58 -1.92 21.62 -6.50
CA TYR A 58 -2.17 20.29 -5.95
C TYR A 58 -1.38 20.11 -4.67
N TYR A 59 -2.01 19.50 -3.67
CA TYR A 59 -1.51 19.38 -2.30
C TYR A 59 -1.20 17.93 -1.98
N SER A 60 -0.24 17.73 -1.07
CA SER A 60 0.02 16.40 -0.50
C SER A 60 -1.08 15.93 0.45
N ASP A 61 -1.91 16.86 0.95
CA ASP A 61 -3.15 16.53 1.67
C ASP A 61 -4.29 16.37 0.65
N PRO A 62 -4.81 15.14 0.44
CA PRO A 62 -5.84 14.90 -0.56
C PRO A 62 -7.14 15.65 -0.26
N HIS A 63 -7.42 16.07 0.98
CA HIS A 63 -8.64 16.82 1.30
C HIS A 63 -8.66 18.23 0.70
N LEU A 64 -7.50 18.74 0.25
CA LEU A 64 -7.37 20.07 -0.36
C LEU A 64 -7.44 20.03 -1.89
N ASN A 65 -7.49 18.84 -2.49
CA ASN A 65 -7.47 18.67 -3.95
C ASN A 65 -8.88 18.69 -4.56
N PRO A 66 -9.02 19.22 -5.79
CA PRO A 66 -10.32 19.63 -6.34
C PRO A 66 -11.19 18.48 -6.88
N GLU A 67 -10.66 17.27 -7.00
CA GLU A 67 -11.34 16.16 -7.65
C GLU A 67 -12.62 15.77 -6.89
N PRO A 68 -13.75 15.58 -7.58
CA PRO A 68 -14.99 15.13 -6.95
C PRO A 68 -14.90 13.71 -6.40
N ASN A 69 -14.15 12.82 -7.07
CA ASN A 69 -13.91 11.46 -6.59
C ASN A 69 -12.72 11.46 -5.61
N GLU A 70 -12.95 10.97 -4.39
CA GLU A 70 -11.93 10.97 -3.33
C GLU A 70 -10.71 10.10 -3.67
N ASP A 71 -10.90 9.04 -4.48
CA ASP A 71 -9.81 8.17 -4.91
C ASP A 71 -8.82 8.88 -5.86
N LEU A 72 -9.29 9.92 -6.56
CA LEU A 72 -8.51 10.70 -7.53
C LEU A 72 -7.83 11.92 -6.91
N ARG A 73 -8.21 12.31 -5.68
CA ARG A 73 -7.62 13.47 -4.97
C ARG A 73 -6.17 13.27 -4.56
N LYS A 74 -5.58 12.08 -4.74
CA LYS A 74 -4.15 11.86 -4.42
C LYS A 74 -3.29 12.41 -5.55
N HIS A 75 -2.57 13.49 -5.29
CA HIS A 75 -1.61 14.11 -6.22
C HIS A 75 -0.15 13.99 -5.76
N SER A 76 0.10 13.29 -4.66
CA SER A 76 1.46 12.98 -4.24
C SER A 76 1.59 11.58 -3.67
N VAL A 77 2.76 11.00 -3.86
CA VAL A 77 3.19 9.76 -3.19
C VAL A 77 4.42 10.06 -2.35
N MET A 78 4.57 9.38 -1.20
CA MET A 78 5.74 9.46 -0.35
C MET A 78 6.20 8.07 0.03
N VAL A 79 7.48 7.77 -0.19
CA VAL A 79 8.15 6.53 0.21
C VAL A 79 9.38 6.85 1.06
N PHE A 80 9.87 5.90 1.84
CA PHE A 80 11.05 6.07 2.68
C PHE A 80 12.19 5.12 2.30
N ASP A 81 13.34 5.68 1.95
CA ASP A 81 14.58 4.93 1.75
C ASP A 81 15.31 4.73 3.08
N GLU A 82 15.29 3.50 3.59
CA GLU A 82 15.94 3.13 4.85
C GLU A 82 17.47 3.17 4.77
N VAL A 83 18.04 2.92 3.59
CA VAL A 83 19.50 2.88 3.37
C VAL A 83 20.06 4.30 3.46
N SER A 84 19.43 5.25 2.80
CA SER A 84 19.86 6.66 2.82
C SER A 84 19.17 7.52 3.88
N GLN A 85 18.23 6.95 4.65
CA GLN A 85 17.39 7.65 5.63
C GLN A 85 16.70 8.89 5.05
N THR A 86 16.10 8.73 3.86
CA THR A 86 15.57 9.83 3.06
C THR A 86 14.14 9.53 2.64
N PHE A 87 13.23 10.49 2.77
CA PHE A 87 11.89 10.39 2.16
C PHE A 87 11.97 10.83 0.70
N VAL A 88 11.32 10.10 -0.20
CA VAL A 88 11.14 10.51 -1.60
C VAL A 88 9.67 10.86 -1.80
N VAL A 89 9.41 12.04 -2.36
CA VAL A 89 8.08 12.55 -2.64
C VAL A 89 7.96 12.79 -4.14
N GLY A 90 6.94 12.21 -4.76
CA GLY A 90 6.55 12.43 -6.15
C GLY A 90 5.21 13.16 -6.22
N PHE A 91 5.01 13.97 -7.25
CA PHE A 91 3.79 14.73 -7.51
C PHE A 91 3.29 14.53 -8.94
N GLU A 92 1.98 14.57 -9.10
CA GLU A 92 1.24 14.61 -10.38
C GLU A 92 0.71 16.03 -10.63
N ASP A 93 1.03 16.63 -11.79
CA ASP A 93 0.75 18.04 -12.12
C ASP A 93 -0.50 18.26 -12.98
N LEU A 94 -1.12 17.18 -13.44
CA LEU A 94 -2.39 17.21 -14.18
C LEU A 94 -3.58 16.83 -13.30
N PRO A 95 -4.78 17.33 -13.62
CA PRO A 95 -6.00 16.88 -12.95
C PRO A 95 -6.25 15.40 -13.27
N ARG A 96 -6.45 14.58 -12.24
CA ARG A 96 -6.54 13.12 -12.36
C ARG A 96 -7.91 12.59 -12.82
N LEU A 97 -8.64 13.38 -13.61
CA LEU A 97 -9.97 13.04 -14.09
C LEU A 97 -9.96 12.26 -15.40
N ASP A 98 -9.20 12.70 -16.40
CA ASP A 98 -9.26 12.14 -17.76
C ASP A 98 -7.92 12.17 -18.54
N GLU A 99 -7.00 13.08 -18.23
CA GLU A 99 -5.79 13.34 -19.05
C GLU A 99 -4.44 13.19 -18.30
N SER A 100 -4.48 12.72 -17.05
CA SER A 100 -3.26 12.41 -16.29
C SER A 100 -2.72 11.01 -16.67
N ASP A 101 -1.40 10.86 -16.67
CA ASP A 101 -0.74 9.55 -16.83
C ASP A 101 -0.44 8.85 -15.49
N ASP A 102 -0.82 9.50 -14.37
CA ASP A 102 -0.82 8.95 -13.02
C ASP A 102 0.53 8.36 -12.58
N ASP A 103 1.64 8.90 -13.10
CA ASP A 103 2.97 8.36 -12.85
C ASP A 103 3.72 9.07 -11.70
N PHE A 104 3.20 10.22 -11.24
CA PHE A 104 3.69 11.03 -10.12
C PHE A 104 5.17 11.43 -10.24
N ASN A 105 5.69 11.51 -11.46
CA ASN A 105 7.08 11.88 -11.71
C ASN A 105 7.26 13.32 -12.22
N ASP A 106 6.18 14.11 -12.35
CA ASP A 106 6.25 15.51 -12.79
C ASP A 106 7.13 16.37 -11.89
N VAL A 107 7.14 16.10 -10.58
CA VAL A 107 8.12 16.63 -9.65
C VAL A 107 8.49 15.57 -8.63
N VAL A 108 9.80 15.31 -8.51
CA VAL A 108 10.34 14.44 -7.47
C VAL A 108 11.27 15.24 -6.56
N PHE A 109 11.17 15.06 -5.25
CA PHE A 109 12.12 15.61 -4.31
C PHE A 109 12.33 14.69 -3.12
N MET A 110 13.44 14.91 -2.44
CA MET A 110 13.89 14.13 -1.30
C MET A 110 13.83 14.98 -0.04
N LEU A 111 13.54 14.36 1.10
CA LEU A 111 13.58 15.00 2.41
C LEU A 111 14.52 14.24 3.33
N THR A 112 15.41 14.98 3.99
CA THR A 112 16.23 14.44 5.08
C THR A 112 15.82 15.09 6.39
N VAL A 113 15.71 14.28 7.45
CA VAL A 113 15.33 14.75 8.79
C VAL A 113 16.39 14.35 9.80
N ASN A 114 16.68 15.26 10.73
CA ASN A 114 17.62 15.00 11.82
C ASN A 114 17.08 15.55 13.15
N PRO A 115 16.87 14.71 14.18
CA PRO A 115 17.00 13.24 14.13
C PRO A 115 15.82 12.61 13.39
N LEU A 116 16.04 11.45 12.75
CA LEU A 116 14.97 10.69 12.09
C LEU A 116 13.88 10.26 13.08
N SER A 117 14.26 9.95 14.33
CA SER A 117 13.33 9.60 15.41
C SER A 117 12.35 10.72 15.81
N ALA A 118 12.48 11.92 15.25
CA ALA A 118 11.52 13.00 15.45
C ALA A 118 10.34 12.95 14.45
N VAL A 119 10.34 12.01 13.49
CA VAL A 119 9.28 11.83 12.50
C VAL A 119 8.39 10.66 12.90
N ASP A 120 7.07 10.85 12.76
CA ASP A 120 6.11 9.75 12.81
C ASP A 120 6.09 9.05 11.44
N MET A 121 6.52 7.78 11.42
CA MET A 121 6.65 6.96 10.20
C MET A 121 5.38 6.19 9.83
N GLY A 122 4.32 6.28 10.64
CA GLY A 122 3.26 5.25 10.73
C GLY A 122 2.55 4.83 9.44
N ILE A 123 2.59 5.63 8.37
CA ILE A 123 1.93 5.32 7.08
C ILE A 123 2.85 5.47 5.86
N THR A 124 4.16 5.69 6.07
CA THR A 124 5.09 5.85 4.95
C THR A 124 5.65 4.50 4.54
N PRO A 125 5.30 3.98 3.35
CA PRO A 125 5.86 2.72 2.87
C PRO A 125 7.37 2.85 2.63
N PRO A 126 8.15 1.81 2.92
CA PRO A 126 9.56 1.77 2.54
C PRO A 126 9.71 1.73 1.02
N ILE A 127 10.80 2.28 0.50
CA ILE A 127 11.23 2.02 -0.87
C ILE A 127 11.72 0.58 -0.95
N ASP A 128 11.50 -0.03 -2.10
CA ASP A 128 12.06 -1.33 -2.37
C ASP A 128 13.60 -1.30 -2.31
N ILE A 129 14.19 -2.22 -1.56
CA ILE A 129 15.61 -2.51 -1.62
C ILE A 129 15.74 -3.71 -2.55
N PRO A 130 16.47 -3.62 -3.69
CA PRO A 130 16.57 -4.68 -4.68
C PRO A 130 17.47 -5.82 -4.19
N GLN A 131 17.10 -6.41 -3.07
CA GLN A 131 17.59 -7.68 -2.58
C GLN A 131 16.47 -8.69 -2.83
N ASP A 132 16.79 -9.72 -3.59
CA ASP A 132 15.91 -10.82 -3.97
C ASP A 132 16.74 -12.09 -3.74
N SER A 133 16.50 -12.71 -2.58
CA SER A 133 17.34 -13.79 -2.06
C SER A 133 17.14 -15.11 -2.79
N ASP A 134 15.94 -15.38 -3.32
CA ASP A 134 15.60 -16.62 -4.03
C ASP A 134 15.41 -16.46 -5.54
N HIS A 135 15.54 -15.23 -6.04
CA HIS A 135 15.52 -14.84 -7.45
C HIS A 135 14.16 -15.09 -8.12
N ASP A 136 13.06 -14.95 -7.40
CA ASP A 136 11.70 -15.09 -7.93
C ASP A 136 11.17 -13.80 -8.61
N GLY A 137 11.89 -12.69 -8.45
CA GLY A 137 11.58 -11.38 -9.02
C GLY A 137 10.80 -10.44 -8.09
N ILE A 138 10.59 -10.84 -6.84
CA ILE A 138 10.02 -10.03 -5.76
C ILE A 138 11.14 -9.78 -4.76
N SER A 139 11.22 -8.57 -4.22
CA SER A 139 12.25 -8.29 -3.22
C SER A 139 11.91 -8.88 -1.86
N ASP A 140 12.94 -9.18 -1.08
CA ASP A 140 12.83 -9.74 0.28
C ASP A 140 11.93 -8.91 1.21
N LEU A 141 11.74 -7.62 0.91
CA LEU A 141 10.90 -6.71 1.68
C LEU A 141 9.40 -6.92 1.43
N PHE A 142 9.04 -7.32 0.20
CA PHE A 142 7.66 -7.52 -0.23
C PHE A 142 7.32 -9.01 -0.40
N ASP A 143 8.28 -9.90 -0.17
CA ASP A 143 8.12 -11.34 -0.21
C ASP A 143 7.93 -11.92 1.19
N ASP A 144 6.82 -12.61 1.43
CA ASP A 144 6.57 -13.34 2.67
C ASP A 144 7.44 -14.61 2.80
N TYR A 145 8.05 -15.05 1.70
CA TYR A 145 8.82 -16.28 1.53
C TYR A 145 10.17 -16.02 0.81
N PRO A 146 11.04 -15.11 1.29
CA PRO A 146 12.25 -14.63 0.58
C PRO A 146 13.33 -15.69 0.29
N HIS A 147 13.10 -16.95 0.66
CA HIS A 147 14.04 -18.05 0.48
C HIS A 147 13.37 -19.27 -0.19
N ASP A 148 12.19 -19.10 -0.78
CA ASP A 148 11.42 -20.14 -1.46
C ASP A 148 10.73 -19.57 -2.70
N SER A 149 11.42 -19.61 -3.84
CA SER A 149 10.97 -18.99 -5.10
C SER A 149 9.72 -19.59 -5.73
N ASP A 150 9.12 -20.60 -5.12
CA ASP A 150 7.81 -21.14 -5.49
C ASP A 150 6.63 -20.47 -4.75
N LEU A 151 6.90 -19.65 -3.72
CA LEU A 151 5.91 -18.98 -2.86
C LEU A 151 6.31 -17.51 -2.69
N ALA A 152 5.33 -16.61 -2.53
CA ALA A 152 5.60 -15.17 -2.43
C ALA A 152 4.68 -14.42 -1.44
N PHE A 153 3.38 -14.75 -1.41
CA PHE A 153 2.41 -14.00 -0.62
C PHE A 153 1.44 -14.90 0.14
N ASN A 154 1.19 -14.54 1.40
CA ASN A 154 0.07 -15.04 2.20
C ASN A 154 -1.20 -14.24 1.92
N ASN A 155 -2.27 -14.93 1.53
CA ASN A 155 -3.56 -14.32 1.28
C ASN A 155 -4.62 -14.95 2.19
N TYR A 156 -4.68 -14.46 3.42
CA TYR A 156 -5.67 -14.91 4.40
C TYR A 156 -7.06 -14.38 4.06
N THR A 157 -8.08 -15.24 4.17
CA THR A 157 -9.48 -14.84 3.92
C THR A 157 -9.98 -13.77 4.90
N PHE A 158 -9.51 -13.80 6.16
CA PHE A 158 -9.92 -12.86 7.21
C PHE A 158 -8.73 -12.18 7.94
N GLY A 159 -7.50 -12.58 7.63
CA GLY A 159 -6.28 -12.31 8.42
C GLY A 159 -5.74 -13.57 9.11
N PRO A 160 -4.48 -13.57 9.59
CA PRO A 160 -3.82 -14.75 10.15
C PRO A 160 -4.49 -15.26 11.44
N ASP A 161 -5.02 -14.37 12.26
CA ASP A 161 -5.61 -14.69 13.56
C ASP A 161 -7.15 -14.61 13.58
N ALA A 162 -7.78 -14.27 12.46
CA ALA A 162 -9.23 -14.11 12.34
C ALA A 162 -9.90 -15.36 11.74
N TRP A 163 -11.15 -15.60 12.09
CA TRP A 163 -11.88 -16.82 11.72
C TRP A 163 -13.27 -16.48 11.19
N GLY A 164 -13.69 -17.18 10.14
CA GLY A 164 -15.10 -17.29 9.78
C GLY A 164 -15.74 -18.47 10.51
N THR A 165 -17.06 -18.47 10.66
CA THR A 165 -17.80 -19.54 11.33
C THR A 165 -18.83 -20.14 10.37
N LEU A 166 -18.81 -21.47 10.22
CA LEU A 166 -19.83 -22.25 9.57
C LEU A 166 -20.74 -22.88 10.62
N ALA A 167 -22.04 -22.78 10.41
CA ALA A 167 -23.06 -23.34 11.29
C ALA A 167 -23.99 -24.24 10.47
N PHE A 168 -24.18 -25.48 10.91
CA PHE A 168 -24.95 -26.52 10.21
C PHE A 168 -26.13 -26.99 11.07
N GLU A 169 -27.12 -27.58 10.40
CA GLU A 169 -28.29 -28.27 10.98
C GLU A 169 -28.22 -29.77 10.61
N ASP A 170 -28.69 -30.68 11.49
CA ASP A 170 -28.57 -32.15 11.33
C ASP A 170 -29.82 -32.84 10.75
N LEU A 171 -30.94 -32.12 10.64
CA LEU A 171 -32.24 -32.70 10.32
C LEU A 171 -32.61 -32.67 8.83
N TRP A 172 -31.79 -32.11 7.93
CA TRP A 172 -32.12 -32.12 6.50
C TRP A 172 -32.32 -33.55 5.94
N PRO A 173 -33.34 -33.81 5.09
CA PRO A 173 -34.31 -32.86 4.51
C PRO A 173 -35.55 -32.58 5.38
N ASP A 174 -35.63 -33.18 6.57
CA ASP A 174 -36.71 -32.91 7.52
C ASP A 174 -36.55 -31.51 8.14
N ARG A 175 -37.64 -31.02 8.72
CA ARG A 175 -37.66 -29.71 9.38
C ARG A 175 -36.89 -29.77 10.70
N GLY A 176 -35.83 -28.96 10.80
CA GLY A 176 -35.04 -28.75 12.01
C GLY A 176 -35.71 -27.86 13.07
N ASP A 177 -35.00 -27.60 14.17
CA ASP A 177 -35.35 -26.60 15.18
C ASP A 177 -34.69 -25.22 14.94
N TYR A 178 -33.80 -25.12 13.94
CA TYR A 178 -33.28 -23.86 13.37
C TYR A 178 -32.44 -23.02 14.35
N ASP A 179 -31.82 -23.65 15.35
CA ASP A 179 -30.93 -22.94 16.28
C ASP A 179 -29.46 -22.87 15.79
N PHE A 180 -29.15 -23.55 14.67
CA PHE A 180 -27.87 -23.62 13.98
C PHE A 180 -26.68 -23.96 14.89
N ASN A 181 -26.93 -24.75 15.94
CA ASN A 181 -25.87 -25.18 16.85
C ASN A 181 -25.51 -26.66 16.72
N ASP A 182 -26.18 -27.40 15.84
CA ASP A 182 -25.95 -28.83 15.63
C ASP A 182 -24.48 -29.15 15.32
N MET A 183 -23.84 -28.30 14.51
CA MET A 183 -22.38 -28.27 14.35
C MET A 183 -21.90 -26.86 14.00
N ILE A 184 -20.98 -26.33 14.82
CA ILE A 184 -20.33 -25.04 14.60
C ILE A 184 -18.84 -25.28 14.37
N VAL A 185 -18.33 -24.86 13.21
CA VAL A 185 -16.92 -24.99 12.83
C VAL A 185 -16.38 -23.64 12.42
N ASP A 186 -15.34 -23.16 13.10
CA ASP A 186 -14.59 -22.03 12.62
C ASP A 186 -13.61 -22.47 11.53
N TYR A 187 -13.38 -21.63 10.53
CA TYR A 187 -12.44 -21.87 9.46
C TYR A 187 -11.58 -20.63 9.14
N ASN A 188 -10.37 -20.87 8.66
CA ASN A 188 -9.48 -19.85 8.09
C ASN A 188 -8.69 -20.49 6.95
N TYR A 189 -8.69 -19.84 5.79
CA TYR A 189 -7.91 -20.27 4.63
C TYR A 189 -6.82 -19.25 4.32
N ASN A 190 -5.61 -19.75 4.14
CA ASN A 190 -4.48 -19.02 3.58
C ASN A 190 -4.17 -19.55 2.18
N GLN A 191 -4.37 -18.71 1.17
CA GLN A 191 -3.95 -19.01 -0.20
C GLN A 191 -2.54 -18.46 -0.38
N ILE A 192 -1.57 -19.36 -0.49
CA ILE A 192 -0.17 -18.99 -0.71
C ILE A 192 0.08 -18.97 -2.21
N THR A 193 0.50 -17.81 -2.71
CA THR A 193 0.69 -17.54 -4.14
C THR A 193 2.14 -17.25 -4.46
N GLN A 194 2.58 -17.58 -5.66
CA GLN A 194 3.82 -17.08 -6.28
C GLN A 194 3.58 -15.74 -7.00
N ILE A 195 4.62 -15.20 -7.62
CA ILE A 195 4.54 -14.04 -8.54
C ILE A 195 3.37 -14.15 -9.55
N GLY A 196 2.66 -13.03 -9.71
CA GLY A 196 1.46 -12.96 -10.55
C GLY A 196 0.21 -13.57 -9.92
N ASN A 197 0.15 -13.70 -8.58
CA ASN A 197 -1.00 -14.17 -7.80
C ASN A 197 -1.51 -15.57 -8.18
N ARG A 198 -0.62 -16.45 -8.62
CA ARG A 198 -0.96 -17.84 -8.93
C ARG A 198 -0.91 -18.68 -7.66
N VAL A 199 -2.04 -19.28 -7.27
CA VAL A 199 -2.12 -20.13 -6.07
C VAL A 199 -1.25 -21.38 -6.25
N LYS A 200 -0.34 -21.59 -5.31
CA LYS A 200 0.57 -22.74 -5.26
C LYS A 200 0.24 -23.69 -4.13
N LYS A 201 -0.21 -23.14 -3.00
CA LYS A 201 -0.59 -23.90 -1.81
C LYS A 201 -1.81 -23.26 -1.16
N VAL A 202 -2.67 -24.09 -0.58
CA VAL A 202 -3.79 -23.63 0.24
C VAL A 202 -3.68 -24.31 1.59
N GLU A 203 -3.52 -23.53 2.64
CA GLU A 203 -3.59 -24.02 4.02
C GLU A 203 -5.00 -23.77 4.55
N MET A 204 -5.67 -24.85 4.96
CA MET A 204 -7.04 -24.79 5.47
C MET A 204 -7.05 -25.22 6.93
N ASN A 205 -7.37 -24.28 7.82
CA ASN A 205 -7.47 -24.54 9.24
C ASN A 205 -8.94 -24.57 9.68
N TYR A 206 -9.28 -25.51 10.56
CA TYR A 206 -10.63 -25.68 11.09
C TYR A 206 -10.59 -25.87 12.61
N LYS A 207 -11.58 -25.32 13.32
CA LYS A 207 -11.77 -25.53 14.76
C LYS A 207 -13.23 -25.87 15.03
N LEU A 208 -13.46 -27.05 15.59
CA LEU A 208 -14.80 -27.43 16.07
C LEU A 208 -15.14 -26.62 17.33
N ARG A 209 -16.24 -25.87 17.28
CA ARG A 209 -16.68 -24.97 18.36
C ARG A 209 -17.83 -25.52 19.18
N ALA A 210 -18.76 -26.21 18.53
CA ALA A 210 -19.91 -26.81 19.19
C ALA A 210 -20.44 -28.02 18.42
N ILE A 211 -21.03 -28.95 19.16
CA ILE A 211 -21.86 -30.05 18.65
C ILE A 211 -23.14 -30.08 19.50
N GLY A 212 -24.23 -29.53 18.98
CA GLY A 212 -25.56 -29.57 19.60
C GLY A 212 -26.44 -30.74 19.14
N ALA A 213 -26.01 -31.40 18.06
CA ALA A 213 -26.73 -32.47 17.40
C ALA A 213 -26.89 -33.74 18.27
N ARG A 214 -28.00 -34.45 18.07
CA ARG A 214 -28.19 -35.80 18.63
C ARG A 214 -27.66 -36.90 17.71
N LYS A 215 -27.53 -36.61 16.40
CA LYS A 215 -26.95 -37.53 15.42
C LYS A 215 -25.43 -37.48 15.45
N ALA A 216 -24.79 -38.58 15.05
CA ALA A 216 -23.35 -38.61 14.83
C ALA A 216 -23.03 -37.98 13.45
N ASN A 217 -22.71 -36.69 13.45
CA ASN A 217 -22.40 -35.95 12.23
C ASN A 217 -20.90 -35.97 11.91
N GLY A 218 -20.57 -35.91 10.62
CA GLY A 218 -19.21 -35.73 10.11
C GLY A 218 -19.06 -34.37 9.43
N PHE A 219 -17.88 -33.76 9.54
CA PHE A 219 -17.49 -32.58 8.77
C PHE A 219 -16.51 -32.98 7.68
N ALA A 220 -16.73 -32.51 6.46
CA ALA A 220 -15.84 -32.75 5.33
C ALA A 220 -15.78 -31.51 4.44
N VAL A 221 -14.67 -31.36 3.73
CA VAL A 221 -14.41 -30.27 2.80
C VAL A 221 -14.12 -30.88 1.44
N GLN A 222 -14.78 -30.37 0.42
CA GLN A 222 -14.53 -30.76 -0.97
C GLN A 222 -13.92 -29.57 -1.71
N THR A 223 -12.80 -29.81 -2.39
CA THR A 223 -12.19 -28.85 -3.31
C THR A 223 -12.76 -29.03 -4.72
N PRO A 224 -12.81 -27.97 -5.55
CA PRO A 224 -13.34 -28.04 -6.92
C PRO A 224 -12.35 -28.65 -7.92
N PHE A 225 -11.35 -29.39 -7.47
CA PHE A 225 -10.31 -29.99 -8.29
C PHE A 225 -10.03 -31.42 -7.84
N ALA A 226 -9.68 -32.28 -8.79
CA ALA A 226 -9.31 -33.66 -8.52
C ALA A 226 -7.95 -33.73 -7.82
N SER A 227 -7.75 -34.76 -7.01
CA SER A 227 -6.42 -35.07 -6.47
C SER A 227 -5.47 -35.45 -7.62
N SER A 228 -4.32 -34.81 -7.70
CA SER A 228 -3.19 -35.27 -8.51
C SER A 228 -2.07 -35.71 -7.57
N ASN A 229 -1.80 -37.01 -7.52
CA ASN A 229 -0.65 -37.58 -6.81
C ASN A 229 0.51 -37.83 -7.78
#